data_AF-A0A562GZT3-F1
#
_entry.id   AF-A0A562GZT3-F1
#
_cell.length_a   1.000
_cell.length_b   1.000
_cell.length_c   1.000
_cell.angle_alpha   90.00
_cell.angle_beta   90.00
_cell.angle_gamma   90.00
#
_symmetry.space_group_name_H-M   'P 1'
#
loop_
_entity.id
_entity.type
_entity.pdbx_description
1 polymer ?
#
loop_
_entity_poly.entity_id
_entity_poly.type
_entity_poly.pdbx_seq_one_letter_code
_entity_poly.pdbx_strand_id
1 'polypeptide(L)'
;MPVAEQIVCMGENVVRKTKKRAQRLQSAQLWMLKYEGKNIVKGYRKHFGVDIICAITELQLLGYKFTDEYTNSVRRTIEAERIKRLEKKKQKDLAGLISSDSDDTFYYIAGYTSGGAPYGITWEEAECFVGEDDE
;
A
#
# COMPACT_ATOMS: atom_id res chain seq x y z
N MET A 1 -14.32 41.87 25.93
CA MET A 1 -13.33 40.82 26.24
C MET A 1 -13.74 40.17 27.55
N PRO A 2 -13.82 38.83 27.58
CA PRO A 2 -13.05 38.09 28.56
C PRO A 2 -12.15 37.08 27.85
N VAL A 3 -10.93 37.00 28.38
CA VAL A 3 -9.86 36.07 28.01
C VAL A 3 -10.10 34.73 28.69
N ALA A 4 -10.01 33.65 27.91
CA ALA A 4 -9.87 32.29 28.42
C ALA A 4 -8.56 31.69 27.90
N GLU A 5 -7.48 31.97 28.63
CA GLU A 5 -6.41 31.00 28.92
C GLU A 5 -7.06 29.75 29.57
N GLN A 6 -6.66 28.49 29.39
CA GLN A 6 -5.37 27.87 29.09
C GLN A 6 -5.63 26.35 28.84
N ILE A 7 -4.76 25.68 28.06
CA ILE A 7 -4.20 24.31 28.27
C ILE A 7 -5.22 23.14 28.23
N VAL A 8 -5.13 22.14 27.33
CA VAL A 8 -4.11 21.08 27.31
C VAL A 8 -3.92 20.51 25.89
N CYS A 9 -2.67 20.44 25.43
CA CYS A 9 -2.26 19.53 24.36
C CYS A 9 -2.26 18.10 24.92
N MET A 10 -3.36 17.36 24.78
CA MET A 10 -3.38 15.89 24.96
C MET A 10 -3.52 15.28 23.58
N GLY A 11 -2.37 14.92 22.99
CA GLY A 11 -2.29 14.19 21.73
C GLY A 11 -2.70 12.74 21.93
N GLU A 12 -4.00 12.48 22.10
CA GLU A 12 -4.55 11.16 21.81
C GLU A 12 -4.58 11.01 20.29
N ASN A 13 -3.84 10.03 19.77
CA ASN A 13 -3.89 9.64 18.37
C ASN A 13 -5.19 8.86 18.11
N VAL A 14 -6.33 9.54 18.30
CA VAL A 14 -7.65 9.00 17.99
C VAL A 14 -7.69 8.82 16.48
N VAL A 15 -7.72 7.56 16.03
CA VAL A 15 -7.98 7.23 14.62
C VAL A 15 -9.36 7.77 14.27
N ARG A 16 -9.40 8.99 13.71
CA ARG A 16 -10.65 9.63 13.33
C ARG A 16 -11.27 8.80 12.21
N LYS A 17 -12.41 8.18 12.51
CA LYS A 17 -13.18 7.44 11.50
C LYS A 17 -13.57 8.43 10.40
N THR A 18 -13.19 8.12 9.16
CA THR A 18 -13.57 8.92 8.01
C THR A 18 -15.10 8.98 7.91
N LYS A 19 -15.64 10.20 7.87
CA LYS A 19 -17.10 10.44 7.77
C LYS A 19 -17.69 9.74 6.55
N LYS A 20 -18.98 9.38 6.59
CA LYS A 20 -19.67 8.77 5.44
C LYS A 20 -19.69 9.74 4.25
N ARG A 21 -19.74 9.21 3.02
CA ARG A 21 -19.73 10.01 1.77
C ARG A 21 -20.75 11.16 1.78
N ALA A 22 -22.00 10.88 2.18
CA ALA A 22 -23.05 11.88 2.25
C ALA A 22 -22.71 13.04 3.21
N GLN A 23 -22.16 12.72 4.39
CA GLN A 23 -21.74 13.73 5.36
C GLN A 23 -20.58 14.57 4.82
N ARG A 24 -19.63 13.94 4.10
CA ARG A 24 -18.54 14.66 3.44
C ARG A 24 -19.10 15.63 2.41
N LEU A 25 -19.97 15.19 1.50
CA LEU A 25 -20.58 16.04 0.46
C LEU A 25 -21.36 17.23 1.04
N GLN A 26 -22.08 17.04 2.15
CA GLN A 26 -22.77 18.15 2.84
C GLN A 26 -21.78 19.18 3.39
N SER A 27 -20.73 18.72 4.10
CA SER A 27 -19.69 19.62 4.63
C SER A 27 -18.74 20.16 3.58
N ALA A 28 -18.63 19.50 2.43
CA ALA A 28 -17.74 19.86 1.33
C ALA A 28 -18.08 21.23 0.77
N GLN A 29 -19.37 21.49 0.52
CA GLN A 29 -19.84 22.78 0.03
C GLN A 29 -19.40 23.93 0.96
N LEU A 30 -19.63 23.79 2.27
CA LEU A 30 -19.22 24.78 3.27
C LEU A 30 -17.69 24.92 3.37
N TRP A 31 -16.97 23.82 3.26
CA TRP A 31 -15.51 23.83 3.28
C TRP A 31 -14.93 24.52 2.04
N MET A 32 -15.54 24.31 0.87
CA MET A 32 -15.11 24.90 -0.40
C MET A 32 -15.27 26.41 -0.42
N LEU A 33 -16.34 26.94 0.20
CA LEU A 33 -16.51 28.38 0.39
C LEU A 33 -15.37 29.02 1.20
N LYS A 34 -14.74 28.26 2.10
CA LYS A 34 -13.62 28.72 2.94
C LYS A 34 -12.24 28.36 2.37
N TYR A 35 -12.19 27.65 1.25
CA TYR A 35 -10.94 27.08 0.76
C TYR A 35 -10.24 28.05 -0.20
N GLU A 36 -9.08 28.55 0.19
CA GLU A 36 -8.27 29.52 -0.57
C GLU A 36 -7.10 28.88 -1.35
N GLY A 37 -6.98 27.56 -1.33
CA GLY A 37 -5.83 26.85 -1.91
C GLY A 37 -5.90 26.66 -3.42
N LYS A 38 -4.74 26.68 -4.10
CA LYS A 38 -4.64 26.50 -5.56
C LYS A 38 -5.11 25.11 -6.06
N ASN A 39 -4.83 24.05 -5.31
CA ASN A 39 -5.16 22.68 -5.73
C ASN A 39 -6.29 22.12 -4.86
N ILE A 40 -7.52 22.15 -5.38
CA ILE A 40 -8.71 21.73 -4.64
C ILE A 40 -8.72 20.23 -4.34
N VAL A 41 -8.21 19.39 -5.25
CA VAL A 41 -8.12 17.93 -5.04
C VAL A 41 -7.19 17.61 -3.87
N LYS A 42 -6.02 18.25 -3.82
CA LYS A 42 -5.06 18.08 -2.72
C LYS A 42 -5.63 18.56 -1.39
N GLY A 43 -6.31 19.71 -1.40
CA GLY A 43 -7.00 20.26 -0.22
C GLY A 43 -8.09 19.33 0.30
N TYR A 44 -8.96 18.86 -0.59
CA TYR A 44 -10.08 17.99 -0.27
C TYR A 44 -9.60 16.67 0.35
N ARG A 45 -8.59 16.06 -0.28
CA ARG A 45 -7.93 14.85 0.20
C ARG A 45 -7.42 15.01 1.64
N LYS A 46 -6.73 16.11 1.92
CA LYS A 46 -6.15 16.40 3.24
C LYS A 46 -7.23 16.71 4.29
N HIS A 47 -8.26 17.46 3.93
CA HIS A 47 -9.31 17.86 4.86
C HIS A 47 -10.23 16.69 5.25
N PHE A 48 -10.61 15.85 4.29
CA PHE A 48 -11.53 14.75 4.51
C PHE A 48 -10.87 13.38 4.72
N GLY A 49 -9.54 13.28 4.56
CA GLY A 49 -8.81 12.03 4.75
C GLY A 49 -9.23 10.94 3.76
N VAL A 50 -9.48 11.31 2.50
CA VAL A 50 -9.92 10.40 1.43
C VAL A 50 -8.79 10.10 0.45
N ASP A 51 -8.98 9.11 -0.42
CA ASP A 51 -8.06 8.87 -1.54
C ASP A 51 -8.25 9.88 -2.67
N ILE A 52 -7.23 10.03 -3.51
CA ILE A 52 -7.26 10.99 -4.61
C ILE A 52 -8.38 10.70 -5.62
N ILE A 53 -8.66 9.42 -5.91
CA ILE A 53 -9.76 9.02 -6.79
C ILE A 53 -11.10 9.43 -6.17
N CYS A 54 -11.31 9.17 -4.88
CA CYS A 54 -12.52 9.58 -4.16
C CYS A 54 -12.69 11.10 -4.18
N ALA A 55 -11.60 11.86 -3.96
CA ALA A 55 -11.63 13.32 -4.03
C ALA A 55 -12.05 13.81 -5.42
N ILE A 56 -11.48 13.25 -6.51
CA ILE A 56 -11.85 13.62 -7.87
C ILE A 56 -13.33 13.32 -8.13
N THR A 57 -13.81 12.11 -7.82
CA THR A 57 -15.21 11.73 -8.05
C THR A 57 -16.19 12.57 -7.24
N GLU A 58 -15.88 12.88 -5.98
CA GLU A 58 -16.73 13.74 -5.15
C GLU A 58 -16.74 15.19 -5.65
N LEU A 59 -15.59 15.73 -6.07
CA LEU A 59 -15.52 17.07 -6.67
C LEU A 59 -16.28 17.14 -8.00
N GLN A 60 -16.24 16.08 -8.81
CA GLN A 60 -17.07 15.97 -10.03
C GLN A 60 -18.57 16.02 -9.71
N LEU A 61 -19.01 15.32 -8.66
CA LEU A 61 -20.41 15.37 -8.19
C LEU A 61 -20.82 16.76 -7.67
N LEU A 62 -19.87 17.53 -7.14
CA LEU A 62 -20.08 18.91 -6.70
C LEU A 62 -20.01 19.92 -7.86
N GLY A 63 -19.81 19.44 -9.11
CA GLY A 63 -19.85 20.24 -10.33
C GLY A 63 -18.48 20.63 -10.91
N TYR A 64 -17.37 20.15 -10.34
CA TYR A 64 -16.03 20.47 -10.85
C TYR A 64 -15.67 19.57 -12.03
N LYS A 65 -15.24 20.20 -13.12
CA LYS A 65 -14.81 19.48 -14.31
C LYS A 65 -13.32 19.17 -14.21
N PHE A 66 -12.99 17.89 -14.35
CA PHE A 66 -11.62 17.41 -14.53
C PHE A 66 -11.50 16.77 -15.90
N THR A 67 -10.31 16.83 -16.49
CA THR A 67 -10.05 16.16 -17.75
C THR A 67 -10.00 14.65 -17.55
N ASP A 68 -10.49 13.89 -18.52
CA ASP A 68 -10.50 12.44 -18.45
C ASP A 68 -9.06 11.90 -18.48
N GLU A 69 -8.14 12.58 -19.17
CA GLU A 69 -6.71 12.26 -19.19
C GLU A 69 -6.09 12.35 -17.79
N TYR A 70 -6.41 13.41 -17.04
CA TYR A 70 -5.94 13.57 -15.67
C TYR A 70 -6.47 12.43 -14.79
N THR A 71 -7.77 12.14 -14.86
CA THR A 71 -8.35 11.09 -14.03
C THR A 71 -7.77 9.71 -14.37
N ASN A 72 -7.55 9.43 -15.66
CA ASN A 72 -6.99 8.17 -16.13
C ASN A 72 -5.51 8.01 -15.76
N SER A 73 -4.70 9.06 -15.88
CA SER A 73 -3.29 9.03 -15.45
C SER A 73 -3.16 8.75 -13.95
N VAL A 74 -4.02 9.35 -13.12
CA VAL A 74 -4.06 9.09 -11.68
C VAL A 74 -4.46 7.65 -11.39
N ARG A 75 -5.49 7.11 -12.05
CA ARG A 75 -5.90 5.69 -11.91
C ARG A 75 -4.77 4.73 -12.29
N ARG A 76 -4.12 4.97 -13.43
CA ARG A 76 -2.99 4.14 -13.92
C ARG A 76 -1.83 4.13 -12.92
N THR A 77 -1.47 5.29 -12.38
CA THR A 77 -0.39 5.41 -11.40
C THR A 77 -0.69 4.62 -10.13
N ILE A 78 -1.91 4.74 -9.61
CA ILE A 78 -2.34 4.02 -8.40
C ILE A 78 -2.35 2.51 -8.63
N GLU A 79 -2.87 2.06 -9.78
CA GLU A 79 -2.91 0.63 -10.08
C GLU A 79 -1.50 0.06 -10.29
N ALA A 80 -0.61 0.79 -10.97
CA ALA A 80 0.79 0.39 -11.12
C ALA A 80 1.50 0.26 -9.76
N GLU A 81 1.29 1.21 -8.84
CA GLU A 81 1.81 1.11 -7.47
C GLU A 81 1.24 -0.09 -6.71
N ARG A 82 -0.06 -0.36 -6.89
CA ARG A 82 -0.73 -1.51 -6.26
C ARG A 82 -0.14 -2.83 -6.77
N ILE A 83 0.02 -2.97 -8.08
CA ILE A 83 0.64 -4.14 -8.71
C ILE A 83 2.07 -4.33 -8.18
N LYS A 84 2.89 -3.26 -8.18
CA LYS A 84 4.27 -3.32 -7.67
C LYS A 84 4.35 -3.74 -6.20
N ARG A 85 3.40 -3.28 -5.35
CA ARG A 85 3.33 -3.71 -3.93
C ARG A 85 2.94 -5.18 -3.80
N LEU A 86 2.01 -5.66 -4.63
CA LEU A 86 1.61 -7.07 -4.65
C LEU A 86 2.76 -7.97 -5.13
N GLU A 87 3.48 -7.57 -6.17
CA GLU A 87 4.66 -8.29 -6.67
C GLU A 87 5.76 -8.37 -5.61
N LYS A 88 6.08 -7.25 -4.95
CA LYS A 88 7.06 -7.25 -3.86
C LYS A 88 6.63 -8.15 -2.70
N LYS A 89 5.34 -8.19 -2.38
CA LYS A 89 4.81 -9.09 -1.35
C LYS A 89 4.96 -10.55 -1.79
N LYS A 90 4.55 -10.89 -3.02
CA LYS A 90 4.71 -12.24 -3.58
C LYS A 90 6.17 -12.68 -3.63
N GLN A 91 7.09 -11.80 -4.02
CA GLN A 91 8.53 -12.10 -4.01
C GLN A 91 9.05 -12.34 -2.60
N LYS A 92 8.60 -11.57 -1.60
CA LYS A 92 8.96 -11.79 -0.20
C LYS A 92 8.40 -13.12 0.33
N ASP A 93 7.15 -13.42 0.01
CA ASP A 93 6.49 -14.66 0.44
C ASP A 93 7.17 -15.87 -0.22
N LEU A 94 7.52 -15.78 -1.51
CA LEU A 94 8.26 -16.79 -2.25
C LEU A 94 9.70 -16.95 -1.72
N ALA A 95 10.40 -15.85 -1.45
CA ALA A 95 11.74 -15.91 -0.85
C ALA A 95 11.71 -16.52 0.56
N GLY A 96 10.66 -16.26 1.34
CA GLY A 96 10.44 -16.92 2.63
C GLY A 96 10.14 -18.42 2.51
N LEU A 97 9.58 -18.86 1.38
CA LEU A 97 9.33 -20.28 1.10
C LEU A 97 10.57 -20.99 0.53
N ILE A 98 11.36 -20.30 -0.30
CA ILE A 98 12.59 -20.81 -0.93
C ILE A 98 13.81 -20.68 0.00
N SER A 99 13.70 -19.94 1.11
CA SER A 99 14.70 -19.94 2.19
C SER A 99 14.65 -21.26 2.99
N SER A 100 14.65 -22.40 2.30
CA SER A 100 15.23 -23.63 2.81
C SER A 100 16.68 -23.34 3.21
N ASP A 101 17.08 -23.75 4.41
CA ASP A 101 18.46 -23.67 4.86
C ASP A 101 19.35 -24.37 3.81
N SER A 102 20.13 -23.60 3.04
CA SER A 102 21.27 -24.14 2.31
C SER A 102 22.49 -24.01 3.23
N ASP A 103 23.39 -24.97 3.20
CA ASP A 103 24.62 -25.02 4.02
C ASP A 103 25.78 -25.54 3.16
N ASP A 104 26.99 -25.53 3.70
CA ASP A 104 28.21 -26.06 3.07
C ASP A 104 28.07 -27.53 2.63
N THR A 105 27.18 -28.31 3.27
CA THR A 105 26.93 -29.73 2.92
C THR A 105 25.76 -29.93 1.95
N PHE A 106 24.70 -29.11 2.05
CA PHE A 106 23.46 -29.31 1.31
C PHE A 106 23.15 -28.10 0.42
N TYR A 107 22.92 -28.35 -0.87
CA TYR A 107 22.40 -27.37 -1.81
C TYR A 107 20.99 -26.89 -1.42
N TYR A 108 20.15 -27.81 -0.92
CA TYR A 108 18.79 -27.51 -0.46
C TYR A 108 18.35 -28.45 0.67
N ILE A 109 18.12 -27.95 1.90
CA ILE A 109 17.54 -28.74 3.00
C ILE A 109 16.01 -28.73 2.90
N ALA A 110 15.42 -29.90 2.66
CA ALA A 110 13.97 -30.08 2.58
C ALA A 110 13.30 -30.08 3.97
N GLY A 111 14.07 -30.42 5.02
CA GLY A 111 13.63 -30.37 6.40
C GLY A 111 14.61 -31.04 7.36
N TYR A 112 14.21 -31.10 8.64
CA TYR A 112 14.94 -31.80 9.68
C TYR A 112 14.11 -32.99 10.18
N THR A 113 14.78 -34.12 10.39
CA THR A 113 14.15 -35.31 11.00
C THR A 113 13.82 -35.04 12.48
N SER A 114 13.03 -35.93 13.11
CA SER A 114 12.68 -35.81 14.54
C SER A 114 13.89 -35.80 15.49
N GLY A 115 15.04 -36.33 15.04
CA GLY A 115 16.33 -36.26 15.74
C GLY A 115 17.17 -35.02 15.42
N GLY A 116 16.67 -34.07 14.64
CA GLY A 116 17.37 -32.84 14.27
C GLY A 116 18.40 -32.99 13.14
N ALA A 117 18.50 -34.15 12.49
CA ALA A 117 19.39 -34.32 11.33
C ALA A 117 18.72 -33.72 10.07
N PRO A 118 19.42 -32.84 9.32
CA PRO A 118 18.91 -32.28 8.08
C PRO A 118 18.86 -33.35 6.97
N TYR A 119 17.86 -33.26 6.09
CA TYR A 119 17.80 -34.04 4.86
C TYR A 119 17.41 -33.13 3.69
N GLY A 120 18.00 -33.38 2.54
CA GLY A 120 17.97 -32.44 1.43
C GLY A 120 18.74 -32.94 0.21
N ILE A 121 18.89 -32.06 -0.78
CA ILE A 121 19.72 -32.27 -1.97
C ILE A 121 21.12 -31.75 -1.65
N THR A 122 22.15 -32.58 -1.86
CA THR A 122 23.56 -32.22 -1.71
C THR A 122 24.10 -31.49 -2.94
N TRP A 123 25.27 -30.84 -2.81
CA TRP A 123 25.95 -30.20 -3.94
C TRP A 123 26.30 -31.20 -5.06
N GLU A 124 26.78 -32.39 -4.68
CA GLU A 124 27.13 -33.46 -5.63
C GLU A 124 25.89 -33.94 -6.41
N GLU A 125 24.76 -34.14 -5.72
CA GLU A 125 23.51 -34.54 -6.37
C GLU A 125 22.98 -33.43 -7.29
N ALA A 126 23.02 -32.17 -6.85
CA ALA A 126 22.57 -31.03 -7.64
C ALA A 126 23.37 -30.87 -8.94
N GLU A 127 24.69 -31.05 -8.88
CA GLU A 127 25.58 -30.99 -10.06
C GLU A 127 25.33 -32.14 -11.03
N CYS A 128 24.98 -33.33 -10.54
CA CYS A 128 24.61 -34.47 -11.40
C CYS A 128 23.29 -34.25 -12.17
N PHE A 129 22.32 -33.49 -11.64
CA PHE A 129 21.04 -33.24 -12.34
C PHE A 129 21.14 -32.22 -13.48
N VAL A 130 22.18 -31.38 -13.53
CA VAL A 130 22.33 -30.31 -14.54
C VAL A 130 23.07 -30.80 -15.81
N GLY A 131 23.41 -32.10 -15.86
CA GLY A 131 24.29 -32.68 -16.86
C GLY A 131 23.67 -33.48 -18.01
N GLU A 132 22.34 -33.51 -18.20
CA GLU A 132 21.69 -34.29 -19.26
C GLU A 132 20.46 -33.56 -19.83
N ASP A 133 20.66 -32.66 -20.81
CA ASP A 133 19.65 -32.21 -21.78
C ASP A 133 20.37 -31.52 -22.96
N ASP A 134 21.19 -32.27 -23.71
CA ASP A 134 21.67 -31.85 -25.03
C ASP A 134 21.95 -33.11 -25.89
N GLU A 135 20.89 -33.70 -26.45
CA GLU A 135 20.93 -34.32 -27.80
C GLU A 135 19.58 -34.19 -28.53
#